data_AF-B8EII9-F1
#
_entry.id   AF-B8EII9-F1
#
_cell.length_a   1.000
_cell.length_b   1.000
_cell.length_c   1.000
_cell.angle_alpha   90.00
_cell.angle_beta   90.00
_cell.angle_gamma   90.00
#
_symmetry.space_group_name_H-M   'P 1'
#
loop_
_entity.id
_entity.type
_entity.pdbx_description
1 polymer ?
#
loop_
_entity_poly.entity_id
_entity_poly.type
_entity_poly.pdbx_seq_one_letter_code
_entity_poly.pdbx_strand_id
1 'polypeptide(L)'
;MPPRAPIQGDDPVKAIRPFFRAALIAAGLALAASFAFAQDSAVKESVGKDSVVKEFKAGFGPNSVGVVDAAEDTEIAGPQAIYAGENGEILLLDQVNSRVVGFEPKAPGERTRSLALPQGVDPTDLIVANGGIYVWDGKPIALEAREGGGGLTRSLAQSSGAVDETTQSMFAQMGSEETDPATRTISAAPARTRQLVASRGKGPIAVTVTPDQTGAAVRIEVSQQGASTPFAKLAMKVSDKFGAVEFLDVDRSGRMYVLAENIPPVAGIGASTFIARFSPTGAFEGVYELPLTPNVALSRRFVTVSPEGDIYFLRTRKGVVDVIGVGFQPMRIGQTIDMRGPSPDYAALAKLGKGAIAAIGPVTRASITQRGLAFEAFTWRLTPATYGPDPDAQCSGFNRIRRPGYLIGRAGQDVRGVPYCWGCQGSLPQFAARVSRGALAGNVCTRNDPRYDVVGVDCSSFVSAAWGLSTHFTTAAIPSIAALLQNPWDLKPGDALNKPGSHVMLFMGFTADRKAEVLEASPGGCNGRVCRNVYPLASLLERGYEPRRFRALAD
;
A
#
# COMPACT_ATOMS: atom_id res chain seq x y z
N MET A 1 21.08 -65.51 -59.10
CA MET A 1 21.56 -64.83 -60.34
C MET A 1 21.76 -63.33 -60.04
N PRO A 2 22.57 -62.59 -60.82
CA PRO A 2 23.60 -61.70 -60.24
C PRO A 2 23.52 -60.24 -60.79
N PRO A 3 24.58 -59.39 -60.69
CA PRO A 3 25.52 -59.05 -59.61
C PRO A 3 25.37 -57.51 -59.25
N ARG A 4 26.33 -56.66 -58.81
CA ARG A 4 27.81 -56.63 -58.82
C ARG A 4 28.40 -55.55 -57.88
N ALA A 5 29.58 -55.82 -57.30
CA ALA A 5 30.55 -54.83 -56.79
C ALA A 5 31.62 -54.57 -57.91
N PRO A 6 32.97 -54.40 -57.74
CA PRO A 6 33.92 -54.42 -56.59
C PRO A 6 34.38 -52.96 -56.20
N ILE A 7 35.55 -52.54 -55.69
CA ILE A 7 36.98 -52.98 -55.64
C ILE A 7 37.66 -52.66 -54.26
N GLN A 8 38.81 -53.31 -54.08
CA GLN A 8 39.83 -53.39 -53.02
C GLN A 8 40.57 -52.10 -52.57
N GLY A 9 41.40 -52.23 -51.52
CA GLY A 9 42.45 -51.29 -51.09
C GLY A 9 43.06 -51.68 -49.74
N ASP A 10 44.32 -52.15 -49.72
CA ASP A 10 44.86 -53.08 -48.70
C ASP A 10 46.28 -52.63 -48.21
N ASP A 11 46.92 -53.02 -47.08
CA ASP A 11 46.66 -54.07 -46.06
C ASP A 11 47.15 -53.72 -44.59
N PRO A 12 48.44 -53.83 -44.15
CA PRO A 12 48.72 -54.60 -42.91
C PRO A 12 49.47 -53.97 -41.70
N VAL A 13 49.06 -54.43 -40.50
CA VAL A 13 49.87 -54.97 -39.38
C VAL A 13 51.03 -54.16 -38.75
N LYS A 14 50.92 -53.93 -37.43
CA LYS A 14 51.94 -54.34 -36.41
C LYS A 14 51.40 -54.39 -34.98
N ALA A 15 52.04 -55.19 -34.13
CA ALA A 15 51.72 -55.41 -32.71
C ALA A 15 53.01 -55.45 -31.87
N ILE A 16 52.91 -55.44 -30.53
CA ILE A 16 53.74 -56.24 -29.58
C ILE A 16 53.22 -56.10 -28.12
N ARG A 17 53.62 -57.04 -27.26
CA ARG A 17 52.97 -57.48 -26.00
C ARG A 17 53.61 -56.97 -24.68
N PRO A 18 53.02 -57.25 -23.49
CA PRO A 18 53.37 -56.63 -22.19
C PRO A 18 54.03 -57.61 -21.16
N PHE A 19 54.36 -57.11 -19.95
CA PHE A 19 54.62 -57.87 -18.70
C PHE A 19 54.14 -57.02 -17.47
N PHE A 20 53.32 -57.53 -16.51
CA PHE A 20 53.64 -58.23 -15.23
C PHE A 20 54.25 -57.31 -14.13
N ARG A 21 54.02 -57.47 -12.80
CA ARG A 21 53.14 -58.35 -11.96
C ARG A 21 53.07 -57.81 -10.50
N ALA A 22 52.05 -58.21 -9.71
CA ALA A 22 51.93 -58.24 -8.22
C ALA A 22 52.21 -56.95 -7.40
N ALA A 23 51.45 -56.49 -6.39
CA ALA A 23 50.53 -57.06 -5.39
C ALA A 23 51.17 -57.57 -4.07
N LEU A 24 50.84 -56.89 -2.94
CA LEU A 24 50.73 -57.47 -1.59
C LEU A 24 49.83 -56.60 -0.69
N ILE A 25 49.48 -57.10 0.51
CA ILE A 25 48.50 -56.51 1.45
C ILE A 25 49.19 -56.14 2.77
N ALA A 26 48.78 -55.04 3.40
CA ALA A 26 48.97 -54.79 4.83
C ALA A 26 47.78 -53.99 5.39
N ALA A 27 47.43 -54.24 6.66
CA ALA A 27 46.41 -53.49 7.40
C ALA A 27 47.02 -52.93 8.69
N GLY A 28 46.54 -51.75 9.13
CA GLY A 28 46.98 -51.14 10.38
C GLY A 28 46.04 -50.01 10.81
N LEU A 29 45.70 -49.97 12.10
CA LEU A 29 44.99 -48.84 12.71
C LEU A 29 45.97 -47.68 12.93
N ALA A 30 45.53 -46.46 12.63
CA ALA A 30 46.15 -45.24 13.11
C ALA A 30 45.05 -44.25 13.52
N LEU A 31 45.11 -43.77 14.76
CA LEU A 31 44.22 -42.71 15.25
C LEU A 31 44.81 -41.35 14.82
N ALA A 32 44.02 -40.50 14.15
CA ALA A 32 44.45 -39.18 13.69
C ALA A 32 43.46 -38.11 14.15
N ALA A 33 43.97 -36.94 14.53
CA ALA A 33 43.23 -35.94 15.28
C ALA A 33 42.43 -34.95 14.41
N SER A 34 41.51 -34.25 15.07
CA SER A 34 40.59 -33.27 14.50
C SER A 34 41.26 -32.14 13.73
N PHE A 35 40.93 -32.00 12.45
CA PHE A 35 40.88 -30.71 11.75
C PHE A 35 39.58 -30.60 10.97
N ALA A 36 38.50 -30.30 11.70
CA ALA A 36 37.23 -29.92 11.09
C ALA A 36 37.37 -28.52 10.48
N PHE A 37 37.73 -28.45 9.20
CA PHE A 37 37.51 -27.24 8.41
C PHE A 37 36.01 -26.94 8.43
N ALA A 38 35.62 -25.86 9.11
CA ALA A 38 34.28 -25.32 9.00
C ALA A 38 34.08 -24.89 7.54
N GLN A 39 33.33 -25.69 6.78
CA GLN A 39 32.89 -25.27 5.46
C GLN A 39 31.92 -24.11 5.64
N ASP A 40 32.37 -22.92 5.23
CA ASP A 40 31.61 -21.69 5.28
C ASP A 40 30.27 -21.93 4.56
N SER A 41 29.21 -22.02 5.36
CA SER A 41 27.92 -22.55 4.93
C SER A 41 27.11 -21.45 4.27
N ALA A 42 27.63 -20.98 3.13
CA ALA A 42 27.00 -20.02 2.25
C ALA A 42 25.69 -20.60 1.70
N VAL A 43 24.61 -20.45 2.48
CA VAL A 43 23.25 -20.80 2.08
C VAL A 43 22.91 -20.01 0.83
N LYS A 44 22.94 -20.67 -0.32
CA LYS A 44 22.35 -20.16 -1.55
C LYS A 44 20.83 -20.15 -1.39
N GLU A 45 20.31 -19.11 -0.73
CA GLU A 45 18.90 -18.76 -0.87
C GLU A 45 18.60 -18.61 -2.38
N SER A 46 17.69 -19.45 -2.87
CA SER A 46 17.19 -19.36 -4.23
C SER A 46 16.44 -18.06 -4.43
N VAL A 47 16.52 -17.47 -5.64
CA VAL A 47 15.61 -16.39 -6.06
C VAL A 47 14.17 -16.84 -5.80
N GLY A 48 13.49 -16.17 -4.87
CA GLY A 48 12.11 -16.45 -4.53
C GLY A 48 11.19 -16.03 -5.67
N LYS A 49 10.11 -16.78 -5.88
CA LYS A 49 8.97 -16.32 -6.69
C LYS A 49 7.81 -16.00 -5.79
N ASP A 50 7.05 -14.97 -6.15
CA ASP A 50 5.78 -14.64 -5.52
C ASP A 50 4.85 -15.86 -5.48
N SER A 51 4.20 -16.04 -4.33
CA SER A 51 3.23 -17.12 -4.10
C SER A 51 2.00 -16.57 -3.40
N VAL A 52 0.81 -16.90 -3.90
CA VAL A 52 -0.45 -16.58 -3.18
C VAL A 52 -0.54 -17.53 -2.00
N VAL A 53 -0.30 -17.02 -0.79
CA VAL A 53 -0.41 -17.84 0.43
C VAL A 53 -1.86 -17.97 0.89
N LYS A 54 -2.71 -16.96 0.66
CA LYS A 54 -4.15 -17.03 0.96
C LYS A 54 -4.92 -16.25 -0.09
N GLU A 55 -5.99 -16.85 -0.61
CA GLU A 55 -6.98 -16.17 -1.44
C GLU A 55 -8.30 -16.06 -0.65
N PHE A 56 -8.93 -14.89 -0.72
CA PHE A 56 -10.27 -14.64 -0.18
C PHE A 56 -11.20 -14.18 -1.31
N LYS A 57 -12.39 -14.80 -1.40
CA LYS A 57 -13.47 -14.27 -2.24
C LYS A 57 -14.23 -13.16 -1.50
N ALA A 58 -14.93 -12.32 -2.25
CA ALA A 58 -15.86 -11.34 -1.70
C ALA A 58 -16.94 -12.02 -0.83
N GLY A 59 -17.16 -11.55 0.41
CA GLY A 59 -18.20 -12.05 1.29
C GLY A 59 -17.97 -11.79 2.79
N PHE A 60 -18.91 -12.28 3.61
CA PHE A 60 -18.98 -12.04 5.07
C PHE A 60 -18.62 -13.27 5.93
N GLY A 61 -18.52 -14.46 5.33
CA GLY A 61 -18.09 -15.69 6.00
C GLY A 61 -16.62 -15.65 6.44
N PRO A 62 -16.13 -16.69 7.14
CA PRO A 62 -14.76 -16.71 7.69
C PRO A 62 -13.69 -16.67 6.59
N ASN A 63 -13.75 -17.57 5.61
CA ASN A 63 -12.78 -17.64 4.50
C ASN A 63 -13.16 -16.71 3.32
N SER A 64 -13.72 -15.53 3.62
CA SER A 64 -14.07 -14.48 2.66
C SER A 64 -13.86 -13.12 3.29
N VAL A 65 -13.66 -12.07 2.50
CA VAL A 65 -13.51 -10.69 3.00
C VAL A 65 -14.41 -9.73 2.26
N GLY A 66 -14.69 -8.59 2.87
CA GLY A 66 -15.57 -7.59 2.30
C GLY A 66 -14.92 -6.88 1.12
N VAL A 67 -15.59 -6.94 -0.04
CA VAL A 67 -15.19 -6.23 -1.27
C VAL A 67 -16.41 -5.53 -1.84
N VAL A 68 -16.27 -4.24 -2.18
CA VAL A 68 -17.21 -3.50 -3.03
C VAL A 68 -16.52 -3.32 -4.38
N ASP A 69 -17.02 -4.03 -5.39
CA ASP A 69 -16.53 -3.90 -6.76
C ASP A 69 -16.73 -2.47 -7.30
N ALA A 70 -15.79 -2.01 -8.12
CA ALA A 70 -15.87 -0.71 -8.78
C ALA A 70 -17.03 -0.63 -9.78
N ALA A 71 -17.77 0.48 -9.69
CA ALA A 71 -18.52 1.06 -10.79
C ALA A 71 -17.59 1.86 -11.73
N GLU A 72 -18.12 2.44 -12.79
CA GLU A 72 -17.37 3.36 -13.66
C GLU A 72 -16.89 4.59 -12.88
N ASP A 73 -15.68 5.08 -13.20
CA ASP A 73 -15.01 6.19 -12.50
C ASP A 73 -14.96 6.00 -10.95
N THR A 74 -14.71 4.77 -10.48
CA THR A 74 -14.56 4.43 -9.06
C THR A 74 -13.49 3.35 -8.81
N GLU A 75 -12.87 3.36 -7.63
CA GLU A 75 -11.90 2.32 -7.21
C GLU A 75 -12.56 1.28 -6.29
N ILE A 76 -12.11 0.03 -6.42
CA ILE A 76 -12.59 -1.12 -5.65
C ILE A 76 -12.26 -0.89 -4.16
N ALA A 77 -13.26 -0.98 -3.29
CA ALA A 77 -13.03 -0.95 -1.85
C ALA A 77 -12.90 -2.36 -1.30
N GLY A 78 -11.85 -2.60 -0.52
CA GLY A 78 -11.62 -3.87 0.19
C GLY A 78 -10.83 -3.63 1.48
N PRO A 79 -10.23 -4.68 2.06
CA PRO A 79 -9.39 -4.56 3.24
C PRO A 79 -8.30 -3.50 3.06
N GLN A 80 -8.08 -2.65 4.08
CA GLN A 80 -7.18 -1.49 3.97
C GLN A 80 -5.80 -1.68 4.61
N ALA A 81 -5.63 -2.66 5.51
CA ALA A 81 -4.35 -2.89 6.17
C ALA A 81 -4.07 -4.38 6.42
N ILE A 82 -2.79 -4.76 6.30
CA ILE A 82 -2.24 -6.07 6.66
C ILE A 82 -1.13 -5.90 7.71
N TYR A 83 -1.10 -6.77 8.73
CA TYR A 83 -0.03 -6.76 9.72
C TYR A 83 0.23 -8.15 10.31
N ALA A 84 1.49 -8.55 10.49
CA ALA A 84 1.83 -9.81 11.13
C ALA A 84 1.83 -9.70 12.67
N GLY A 85 1.18 -10.63 13.35
CA GLY A 85 1.24 -10.76 14.80
C GLY A 85 2.54 -11.41 15.29
N GLU A 86 2.79 -11.36 16.60
CA GLU A 86 4.00 -11.91 17.23
C GLU A 86 4.19 -13.42 16.99
N ASN A 87 3.12 -14.16 16.69
CA ASN A 87 3.19 -15.60 16.45
C ASN A 87 3.46 -15.99 14.98
N GLY A 88 3.60 -15.01 14.08
CA GLY A 88 3.67 -15.25 12.62
C GLY A 88 2.31 -15.29 11.92
N GLU A 89 1.21 -15.22 12.69
CA GLU A 89 -0.14 -15.04 12.19
C GLU A 89 -0.27 -13.73 11.39
N ILE A 90 -1.13 -13.69 10.36
CA ILE A 90 -1.42 -12.49 9.59
C ILE A 90 -2.81 -11.97 9.97
N LEU A 91 -2.85 -10.71 10.39
CA LEU A 91 -4.06 -9.94 10.64
C LEU A 91 -4.36 -9.05 9.43
N LEU A 92 -5.64 -9.01 9.04
CA LEU A 92 -6.14 -8.29 7.87
C LEU A 92 -7.35 -7.43 8.27
N LEU A 93 -7.26 -6.11 8.09
CA LEU A 93 -8.34 -5.16 8.39
C LEU A 93 -9.42 -5.18 7.31
N ASP A 94 -10.39 -6.07 7.48
CA ASP A 94 -11.61 -6.20 6.69
C ASP A 94 -12.63 -5.13 7.13
N GLN A 95 -12.28 -3.85 6.92
CA GLN A 95 -13.11 -2.69 7.33
C GLN A 95 -14.50 -2.72 6.70
N VAL A 96 -14.63 -3.33 5.50
CA VAL A 96 -15.92 -3.48 4.80
C VAL A 96 -16.90 -4.31 5.63
N ASN A 97 -16.41 -5.29 6.40
CA ASN A 97 -17.18 -6.14 7.29
C ASN A 97 -17.00 -5.77 8.79
N SER A 98 -16.45 -4.58 9.09
CA SER A 98 -16.18 -4.08 10.45
C SER A 98 -15.44 -5.10 11.35
N ARG A 99 -14.38 -5.73 10.84
CA ARG A 99 -13.60 -6.74 11.57
C ARG A 99 -12.12 -6.78 11.18
N VAL A 100 -11.32 -7.41 12.03
CA VAL A 100 -9.98 -7.91 11.69
C VAL A 100 -10.07 -9.43 11.46
N VAL A 101 -9.47 -9.93 10.39
CA VAL A 101 -9.42 -11.37 10.05
C VAL A 101 -8.00 -11.87 10.30
N GLY A 102 -7.83 -12.85 11.19
CA GLY A 102 -6.55 -13.49 11.51
C GLY A 102 -6.42 -14.86 10.84
N PHE A 103 -5.24 -15.19 10.29
CA PHE A 103 -4.97 -16.52 9.74
C PHE A 103 -3.47 -16.87 9.75
N GLU A 104 -3.14 -18.16 9.77
CA GLU A 104 -1.76 -18.61 9.67
C GLU A 104 -1.34 -18.71 8.19
N PRO A 105 -0.31 -17.96 7.72
CA PRO A 105 0.06 -17.95 6.30
C PRO A 105 0.71 -19.27 5.86
N LYS A 106 1.27 -20.02 6.82
CA LYS A 106 1.91 -21.34 6.61
C LYS A 106 0.92 -22.52 6.73
N ALA A 107 -0.33 -22.26 7.13
CA ALA A 107 -1.41 -23.26 7.17
C ALA A 107 -2.70 -22.73 6.49
N PRO A 108 -2.66 -22.30 5.21
CA PRO A 108 -3.74 -21.52 4.61
C PRO A 108 -5.03 -22.30 4.32
N GLY A 109 -5.03 -23.63 4.47
CA GLY A 109 -6.24 -24.44 4.47
C GLY A 109 -7.10 -24.27 5.73
N GLU A 110 -6.53 -23.75 6.81
CA GLU A 110 -7.26 -23.55 8.08
C GLU A 110 -8.30 -22.43 7.99
N ARG A 111 -9.30 -22.52 8.88
CA ARG A 111 -10.32 -21.49 9.04
C ARG A 111 -9.72 -20.27 9.73
N THR A 112 -10.01 -19.10 9.19
CA THR A 112 -9.63 -17.82 9.79
C THR A 112 -10.31 -17.59 11.14
N ARG A 113 -9.66 -16.75 11.96
CA ARG A 113 -10.22 -16.13 13.16
C ARG A 113 -10.86 -14.79 12.76
N SER A 114 -12.05 -14.49 13.28
CA SER A 114 -12.79 -13.24 13.02
C SER A 114 -12.87 -12.42 14.30
N LEU A 115 -12.25 -11.24 14.31
CA LEU A 115 -12.23 -10.31 15.45
C LEU A 115 -13.11 -9.10 15.11
N ALA A 116 -14.36 -9.10 15.57
CA ALA A 116 -15.30 -8.01 15.32
C ALA A 116 -14.83 -6.71 15.98
N LEU A 117 -14.86 -5.58 15.26
CA LEU A 117 -14.47 -4.28 15.80
C LEU A 117 -15.53 -3.73 16.78
N PRO A 118 -15.13 -2.81 17.69
CA PRO A 118 -16.10 -2.10 18.54
C PRO A 118 -17.06 -1.24 17.70
N GLN A 119 -18.31 -1.11 18.15
CA GLN A 119 -19.29 -0.24 17.49
C GLN A 119 -18.80 1.22 17.44
N GLY A 120 -18.85 1.85 16.27
CA GLY A 120 -18.41 3.23 16.05
C GLY A 120 -16.89 3.41 15.95
N VAL A 121 -16.13 2.32 15.82
CA VAL A 121 -14.72 2.33 15.41
C VAL A 121 -14.66 1.84 13.97
N ASP A 122 -14.40 2.75 13.04
CA ASP A 122 -14.48 2.47 11.59
C ASP A 122 -13.12 2.77 10.90
N PRO A 123 -12.05 2.01 11.22
CA PRO A 123 -10.67 2.40 11.00
C PRO A 123 -10.16 2.07 9.59
N THR A 124 -9.09 2.75 9.19
CA THR A 124 -8.43 2.62 7.88
C THR A 124 -7.00 2.05 7.95
N ASP A 125 -6.44 1.84 9.14
CA ASP A 125 -5.14 1.16 9.34
C ASP A 125 -5.15 0.23 10.57
N LEU A 126 -4.18 -0.69 10.61
CA LEU A 126 -3.98 -1.72 11.62
C LEU A 126 -2.48 -1.97 11.83
N ILE A 127 -2.02 -1.96 13.08
CA ILE A 127 -0.70 -2.45 13.48
C ILE A 127 -0.78 -3.37 14.70
N VAL A 128 0.26 -4.19 14.87
CA VAL A 128 0.55 -4.90 16.13
C VAL A 128 1.85 -4.34 16.69
N ALA A 129 1.82 -3.95 17.95
CA ALA A 129 2.97 -3.41 18.67
C ALA A 129 2.88 -3.85 20.15
N ASN A 130 4.01 -4.20 20.77
CA ASN A 130 4.06 -4.58 22.19
C ASN A 130 3.06 -5.70 22.59
N GLY A 131 2.69 -6.58 21.65
CA GLY A 131 1.66 -7.62 21.84
C GLY A 131 0.19 -7.13 21.77
N GLY A 132 -0.06 -5.82 21.64
CA GLY A 132 -1.38 -5.23 21.49
C GLY A 132 -1.78 -5.03 20.02
N ILE A 133 -3.09 -5.06 19.74
CA ILE A 133 -3.66 -4.67 18.45
C ILE A 133 -4.03 -3.20 18.52
N TYR A 134 -3.63 -2.41 17.51
CA TYR A 134 -4.00 -0.99 17.40
C TYR A 134 -4.59 -0.72 16.02
N VAL A 135 -5.61 0.15 15.96
CA VAL A 135 -6.24 0.59 14.70
C VAL A 135 -6.27 2.11 14.58
N TRP A 136 -6.37 2.63 13.35
CA TRP A 136 -6.44 4.06 13.07
C TRP A 136 -7.84 4.50 12.60
N ASP A 137 -8.60 5.22 13.43
CA ASP A 137 -9.84 5.91 13.04
C ASP A 137 -9.66 7.42 13.27
N GLY A 138 -8.88 8.05 12.39
CA GLY A 138 -8.43 9.45 12.49
C GLY A 138 -7.41 9.73 13.59
N LYS A 139 -7.19 8.76 14.49
CA LYS A 139 -6.18 8.69 15.55
C LYS A 139 -5.96 7.21 15.92
N PRO A 140 -4.89 6.85 16.64
CA PRO A 140 -4.70 5.50 17.14
C PRO A 140 -5.73 5.13 18.23
N ILE A 141 -6.21 3.88 18.18
CA ILE A 141 -7.09 3.27 19.17
C ILE A 141 -6.52 1.90 19.54
N ALA A 142 -6.21 1.69 20.81
CA ALA A 142 -5.78 0.40 21.35
C ALA A 142 -6.99 -0.55 21.46
N LEU A 143 -6.82 -1.80 21.01
CA LEU A 143 -7.85 -2.83 21.01
C LEU A 143 -7.40 -4.08 21.78
N GLU A 144 -8.31 -4.61 22.60
CA GLU A 144 -8.15 -5.87 23.33
C GLU A 144 -9.24 -6.87 22.95
N ALA A 145 -8.95 -8.17 22.98
CA ALA A 145 -9.95 -9.21 22.77
C ALA A 145 -10.74 -9.45 24.05
N ARG A 146 -12.07 -9.35 24.01
CA ARG A 146 -12.92 -9.66 25.16
C ARG A 146 -12.86 -11.15 25.50
N GLU A 147 -12.67 -11.47 26.78
CA GLU A 147 -12.94 -12.82 27.27
C GLU A 147 -14.45 -13.10 27.21
N GLY A 148 -14.83 -14.19 26.55
CA GLY A 148 -16.23 -14.52 26.28
C GLY A 148 -16.45 -14.99 24.84
N GLY A 149 -15.99 -16.19 24.51
CA GLY A 149 -16.16 -16.75 23.16
C GLY A 149 -15.20 -17.90 22.87
N GLY A 150 -15.59 -19.12 23.24
CA GLY A 150 -14.93 -20.34 22.78
C GLY A 150 -15.28 -20.62 21.32
N GLY A 151 -14.52 -20.06 20.37
CA GLY A 151 -14.78 -20.24 18.94
C GLY A 151 -13.86 -19.41 18.05
N LEU A 152 -14.11 -19.48 16.73
CA LEU A 152 -13.35 -18.77 15.69
C LEU A 152 -13.72 -17.27 15.60
N THR A 153 -14.83 -16.84 16.21
CA THR A 153 -15.23 -15.43 16.26
C THR A 153 -15.12 -14.91 17.68
N ARG A 154 -14.49 -13.74 17.86
CA ARG A 154 -14.43 -12.97 19.11
C ARG A 154 -14.72 -11.50 18.83
N SER A 155 -14.98 -10.71 19.86
CA SER A 155 -15.16 -9.26 19.76
C SER A 155 -14.00 -8.52 20.40
N LEU A 156 -13.56 -7.44 19.75
CA LEU A 156 -12.60 -6.49 20.29
C LEU A 156 -13.33 -5.42 21.13
N ALA A 157 -12.63 -4.86 22.11
CA ALA A 157 -13.00 -3.67 22.86
C ALA A 157 -11.94 -2.58 22.66
N GLN A 158 -12.32 -1.31 22.81
CA GLN A 158 -11.32 -0.27 23.08
C GLN A 158 -10.75 -0.50 24.48
N SER A 159 -9.44 -0.60 24.61
CA SER A 159 -8.77 -0.63 25.92
C SER A 159 -8.33 0.78 26.33
N SER A 160 -8.08 1.00 27.63
CA SER A 160 -7.49 2.24 28.12
C SER A 160 -5.96 2.30 27.95
N GLY A 161 -5.42 1.55 26.97
CA GLY A 161 -3.99 1.48 26.72
C GLY A 161 -3.43 2.81 26.24
N ALA A 162 -2.35 3.28 26.86
CA ALA A 162 -1.63 4.45 26.39
C ALA A 162 -1.04 4.19 24.99
N VAL A 163 -1.18 5.18 24.11
CA VAL A 163 -0.57 5.18 22.76
C VAL A 163 0.76 5.94 22.88
N ASP A 164 1.88 5.25 22.67
CA ASP A 164 3.22 5.84 22.76
C ASP A 164 3.70 6.42 21.41
N GLU A 165 4.81 7.17 21.46
CA GLU A 165 5.49 7.77 20.31
C GLU A 165 5.85 6.71 19.24
N THR A 166 6.18 5.49 19.69
CA THR A 166 6.53 4.35 18.84
C THR A 166 5.31 3.85 18.05
N THR A 167 4.17 3.67 18.71
CA THR A 167 2.88 3.29 18.10
C THR A 167 2.44 4.34 17.07
N GLN A 168 2.58 5.64 17.40
CA GLN A 168 2.29 6.73 16.45
C GLN A 168 3.21 6.67 15.21
N SER A 169 4.53 6.50 15.41
CA SER A 169 5.48 6.40 14.30
C SER A 169 5.24 5.18 13.41
N MET A 170 4.78 4.05 13.97
CA MET A 170 4.46 2.84 13.21
C MET A 170 3.17 2.99 12.38
N PHE A 171 2.23 3.84 12.80
CA PHE A 171 1.13 4.28 11.93
C PHE A 171 1.64 5.22 10.82
N ALA A 172 2.47 6.21 11.17
CA ALA A 172 3.02 7.19 10.20
C ALA A 172 3.88 6.55 9.08
N GLN A 173 4.50 5.37 9.31
CA GLN A 173 5.17 4.57 8.26
C GLN A 173 4.36 4.49 6.96
N MET A 174 3.04 4.29 7.06
CA MET A 174 2.13 4.08 5.93
C MET A 174 1.19 5.27 5.70
N GLY A 175 1.52 6.45 6.24
CA GLY A 175 0.73 7.67 6.08
C GLY A 175 -0.54 7.74 6.93
N SER A 176 -0.59 6.97 8.03
CA SER A 176 -1.62 7.10 9.07
C SER A 176 -1.12 8.05 10.16
N GLU A 177 -1.33 9.34 9.97
CA GLU A 177 -0.79 10.37 10.88
C GLU A 177 -1.74 11.57 11.04
N GLU A 178 -1.61 12.29 12.16
CA GLU A 178 -2.30 13.57 12.35
C GLU A 178 -1.55 14.66 11.55
N THR A 179 -2.13 15.04 10.41
CA THR A 179 -1.47 15.93 9.44
C THR A 179 -1.52 17.41 9.85
N ASP A 180 -0.50 17.83 10.60
CA ASP A 180 -0.20 19.24 10.89
C ASP A 180 0.24 19.98 9.60
N PRO A 181 -0.42 21.09 9.22
CA PRO A 181 0.04 21.95 8.13
C PRO A 181 1.50 22.43 8.23
N ALA A 182 2.11 22.45 9.42
CA ALA A 182 3.49 22.88 9.64
C ALA A 182 4.57 21.85 9.24
N THR A 183 4.24 20.55 9.12
CA THR A 183 5.19 19.52 8.66
C THR A 183 5.22 19.36 7.13
N ARG A 184 4.36 20.10 6.42
CA ARG A 184 4.25 20.09 4.96
C ARG A 184 5.44 20.77 4.28
N THR A 185 5.85 20.21 3.15
CA THR A 185 6.82 20.79 2.23
C THR A 185 6.21 21.01 0.84
N ILE A 186 6.48 22.18 0.25
CA ILE A 186 6.16 22.47 -1.16
C ILE A 186 7.26 21.90 -2.09
N SER A 187 8.47 21.72 -1.55
CA SER A 187 9.62 21.20 -2.28
C SER A 187 9.83 19.73 -1.93
N ALA A 188 9.95 18.87 -2.94
CA ALA A 188 10.34 17.47 -2.81
C ALA A 188 11.83 17.27 -2.45
N ALA A 189 12.37 18.11 -1.57
CA ALA A 189 13.76 18.09 -1.14
C ALA A 189 14.03 16.88 -0.23
N PRO A 190 15.20 16.24 -0.33
CA PRO A 190 15.61 15.21 0.61
C PRO A 190 15.84 15.82 2.02
N ALA A 191 15.01 15.44 2.99
CA ALA A 191 15.15 15.83 4.39
C ALA A 191 15.59 14.65 5.28
N ARG A 192 16.25 14.95 6.41
CA ARG A 192 16.58 13.96 7.44
C ARG A 192 15.35 13.71 8.31
N THR A 193 14.93 12.46 8.46
CA THR A 193 13.77 12.06 9.27
C THR A 193 14.16 11.08 10.37
N ARG A 194 13.28 10.93 11.37
CA ARG A 194 13.42 9.97 12.47
C ARG A 194 12.14 9.14 12.58
N GLN A 195 12.30 7.82 12.62
CA GLN A 195 11.24 6.84 12.82
C GLN A 195 11.48 6.11 14.14
N LEU A 196 10.41 5.65 14.79
CA LEU A 196 10.43 4.71 15.90
C LEU A 196 9.71 3.42 15.49
N VAL A 197 10.25 2.28 15.90
CA VAL A 197 9.70 0.96 15.56
C VAL A 197 9.80 0.03 16.76
N ALA A 198 8.69 -0.60 17.15
CA ALA A 198 8.67 -1.69 18.11
C ALA A 198 9.11 -2.99 17.41
N SER A 199 10.42 -3.14 17.20
CA SER A 199 10.95 -4.25 16.39
C SER A 199 10.95 -5.58 17.14
N ARG A 200 10.70 -6.69 16.44
CA ARG A 200 10.53 -8.00 17.09
C ARG A 200 11.84 -8.67 17.50
N GLY A 201 12.93 -8.34 16.81
CA GLY A 201 14.28 -8.85 17.06
C GLY A 201 15.17 -7.99 17.97
N LYS A 202 14.81 -6.72 18.20
CA LYS A 202 15.59 -5.77 19.03
C LYS A 202 14.75 -4.97 20.02
N GLY A 203 13.43 -5.16 20.08
CA GLY A 203 12.53 -4.32 20.86
C GLY A 203 12.42 -2.90 20.26
N PRO A 204 12.04 -1.89 21.06
CA PRO A 204 11.90 -0.52 20.58
C PRO A 204 13.23 0.10 20.12
N ILE A 205 13.29 0.47 18.84
CA ILE A 205 14.45 1.08 18.17
C ILE A 205 14.11 2.48 17.65
N ALA A 206 15.14 3.30 17.53
CA ALA A 206 15.09 4.60 16.87
C ALA A 206 15.94 4.59 15.60
N VAL A 207 15.34 5.02 14.50
CA VAL A 207 15.96 5.01 13.17
C VAL A 207 16.09 6.43 12.67
N THR A 208 17.28 6.82 12.23
CA THR A 208 17.51 8.06 11.48
C THR A 208 17.67 7.73 10.00
N VAL A 209 16.84 8.32 9.14
CA VAL A 209 17.01 8.27 7.69
C VAL A 209 17.66 9.59 7.23
N THR A 210 18.79 9.50 6.55
CA THR A 210 19.52 10.64 5.99
C THR A 210 19.76 10.42 4.49
N PRO A 211 18.88 10.94 3.61
CA PRO A 211 19.13 10.98 2.17
C PRO A 211 20.33 11.89 1.83
N ASP A 212 20.93 11.67 0.67
CA ASP A 212 21.98 12.55 0.12
C ASP A 212 21.41 13.78 -0.60
N GLN A 213 22.29 14.66 -1.08
CA GLN A 213 21.89 15.90 -1.79
C GLN A 213 21.17 15.64 -3.11
N THR A 214 21.49 14.55 -3.82
CA THR A 214 20.76 14.16 -5.05
C THR A 214 19.41 13.50 -4.74
N GLY A 215 19.29 12.89 -3.56
CA GLY A 215 18.17 12.04 -3.18
C GLY A 215 18.21 10.65 -3.81
N ALA A 216 19.27 10.28 -4.54
CA ALA A 216 19.48 8.97 -5.16
C ALA A 216 20.15 7.96 -4.21
N ALA A 217 20.77 8.43 -3.13
CA ALA A 217 21.39 7.62 -2.09
C ALA A 217 20.79 7.94 -0.71
N VAL A 218 20.81 6.96 0.18
CA VAL A 218 20.33 7.13 1.57
C VAL A 218 21.22 6.37 2.54
N ARG A 219 21.47 6.98 3.70
CA ARG A 219 22.10 6.36 4.87
C ARG A 219 21.05 6.20 5.95
N ILE A 220 21.05 5.07 6.63
CA ILE A 220 20.11 4.78 7.71
C ILE A 220 20.90 4.36 8.95
N GLU A 221 20.75 5.09 10.05
CA GLU A 221 21.40 4.79 11.32
C GLU A 221 20.36 4.22 12.30
N VAL A 222 20.60 3.02 12.79
CA VAL A 222 19.67 2.25 13.63
C VAL A 222 20.23 2.13 15.04
N SER A 223 19.54 2.72 16.01
CA SER A 223 19.89 2.72 17.44
C SER A 223 18.83 2.00 18.26
N GLN A 224 19.18 1.51 19.45
CA GLN A 224 18.17 1.24 20.48
C GLN A 224 17.46 2.55 20.84
N GLN A 225 16.16 2.53 21.15
CA GLN A 225 15.46 3.76 21.56
C GLN A 225 16.13 4.35 22.81
N GLY A 226 16.52 5.63 22.74
CA GLY A 226 17.27 6.33 23.79
C GLY A 226 18.81 6.20 23.72
N ALA A 227 19.36 5.32 22.88
CA ALA A 227 20.81 5.21 22.70
C ALA A 227 21.37 6.28 21.74
N SER A 228 22.53 6.85 22.08
CA SER A 228 23.24 7.85 21.26
C SER A 228 24.07 7.24 20.13
N THR A 229 24.39 5.94 20.20
CA THR A 229 25.17 5.21 19.20
C THR A 229 24.31 4.21 18.43
N PRO A 230 24.35 4.21 17.10
CA PRO A 230 23.67 3.19 16.30
C PRO A 230 24.43 1.86 16.33
N PHE A 231 23.70 0.75 16.44
CA PHE A 231 24.25 -0.60 16.36
C PHE A 231 24.38 -1.07 14.90
N ALA A 232 23.64 -0.47 13.97
CA ALA A 232 23.77 -0.73 12.54
C ALA A 232 23.75 0.58 11.72
N LYS A 233 24.50 0.59 10.62
CA LYS A 233 24.52 1.67 9.63
C LYS A 233 24.29 1.06 8.24
N LEU A 234 23.12 1.33 7.68
CA LEU A 234 22.71 0.82 6.37
C LEU A 234 22.93 1.89 5.30
N ALA A 235 23.13 1.46 4.06
CA ALA A 235 23.18 2.35 2.91
C ALA A 235 22.49 1.72 1.70
N MET A 236 21.76 2.53 0.94
CA MET A 236 21.16 2.14 -0.34
C MET A 236 21.37 3.22 -1.39
N LYS A 237 21.31 2.81 -2.66
CA LYS A 237 21.30 3.70 -3.81
C LYS A 237 20.33 3.16 -4.87
N VAL A 238 19.49 4.03 -5.43
CA VAL A 238 18.63 3.74 -6.58
C VAL A 238 19.19 4.34 -7.88
N SER A 239 18.64 3.95 -9.02
CA SER A 239 18.98 4.55 -10.33
C SER A 239 18.55 6.01 -10.45
N ASP A 240 17.40 6.36 -9.88
CA ASP A 240 16.78 7.68 -10.05
C ASP A 240 16.79 8.46 -8.72
N LYS A 241 15.63 8.67 -8.09
CA LYS A 241 15.50 9.40 -6.83
C LYS A 241 14.59 8.64 -5.88
N PHE A 242 14.99 8.51 -4.62
CA PHE A 242 14.18 7.87 -3.59
C PHE A 242 12.87 8.64 -3.35
N GLY A 243 11.77 7.90 -3.19
CA GLY A 243 10.51 8.38 -2.60
C GLY A 243 10.52 8.31 -1.08
N ALA A 244 9.50 7.69 -0.50
CA ALA A 244 9.50 7.29 0.91
C ALA A 244 10.63 6.27 1.20
N VAL A 245 11.11 6.24 2.45
CA VAL A 245 12.09 5.27 2.96
C VAL A 245 11.73 4.95 4.41
N GLU A 246 11.09 3.80 4.62
CA GLU A 246 10.43 3.43 5.88
C GLU A 246 11.03 2.16 6.46
N PHE A 247 11.64 2.26 7.64
CA PHE A 247 12.11 1.08 8.37
C PHE A 247 10.91 0.31 8.92
N LEU A 248 10.74 -0.96 8.52
CA LEU A 248 9.56 -1.76 8.84
C LEU A 248 9.72 -2.55 10.13
N ASP A 249 10.77 -3.39 10.21
CA ASP A 249 11.04 -4.26 11.37
C ASP A 249 12.51 -4.74 11.38
N VAL A 250 12.92 -5.30 12.53
CA VAL A 250 14.06 -6.21 12.67
C VAL A 250 13.49 -7.57 13.05
N ASP A 251 13.72 -8.60 12.23
CA ASP A 251 13.19 -9.94 12.50
C ASP A 251 13.91 -10.65 13.67
N ARG A 252 13.41 -11.80 14.11
CA ARG A 252 13.98 -12.62 15.20
C ARG A 252 15.43 -13.09 14.94
N SER A 253 15.88 -13.13 13.68
CA SER A 253 17.28 -13.44 13.33
C SER A 253 18.20 -12.21 13.37
N GLY A 254 17.62 -11.01 13.49
CA GLY A 254 18.30 -9.72 13.48
C GLY A 254 18.38 -9.06 12.10
N ARG A 255 17.79 -9.65 11.05
CA ARG A 255 17.76 -9.03 9.71
C ARG A 255 16.84 -7.81 9.72
N MET A 256 17.25 -6.77 9.00
CA MET A 256 16.58 -5.47 9.00
C MET A 256 15.87 -5.24 7.66
N TYR A 257 14.66 -4.69 7.71
CA TYR A 257 13.76 -4.56 6.57
C TYR A 257 13.34 -3.11 6.37
N VAL A 258 13.58 -2.56 5.17
CA VAL A 258 13.29 -1.16 4.84
C VAL A 258 12.48 -1.10 3.56
N LEU A 259 11.24 -0.61 3.62
CA LEU A 259 10.50 -0.24 2.42
C LEU A 259 11.13 1.02 1.82
N ALA A 260 11.33 1.02 0.51
CA ALA A 260 11.82 2.18 -0.21
C ALA A 260 11.19 2.26 -1.60
N GLU A 261 11.19 3.47 -2.15
CA GLU A 261 10.65 3.77 -3.47
C GLU A 261 11.74 4.27 -4.41
N ASN A 262 11.77 3.85 -5.68
CA ASN A 262 12.50 4.52 -6.75
C ASN A 262 11.52 5.27 -7.66
N ILE A 263 11.72 6.59 -7.85
CA ILE A 263 10.83 7.46 -8.64
C ILE A 263 11.63 8.15 -9.76
N PRO A 264 11.52 7.65 -11.01
CA PRO A 264 12.09 8.27 -12.19
C PRO A 264 11.64 9.73 -12.40
N PRO A 265 12.50 10.61 -12.96
CA PRO A 265 12.15 11.98 -13.29
C PRO A 265 11.27 12.13 -14.55
N VAL A 266 10.79 11.01 -15.12
CA VAL A 266 9.97 10.96 -16.34
C VAL A 266 8.80 10.00 -16.15
N ALA A 267 7.58 10.55 -16.17
CA ALA A 267 6.32 9.80 -16.13
C ALA A 267 6.20 8.91 -17.37
N GLY A 268 5.98 7.62 -17.14
CA GLY A 268 5.97 6.59 -18.19
C GLY A 268 7.22 5.70 -18.14
N ILE A 269 8.27 6.12 -17.42
CA ILE A 269 9.20 5.16 -16.81
C ILE A 269 8.52 4.66 -15.52
N GLY A 270 8.49 3.35 -15.31
CA GLY A 270 7.86 2.76 -14.13
C GLY A 270 8.66 3.08 -12.87
N ALA A 271 8.02 3.73 -11.89
CA ALA A 271 8.49 3.78 -10.51
C ALA A 271 8.46 2.37 -9.90
N SER A 272 9.13 2.15 -8.76
CA SER A 272 9.08 0.86 -8.05
C SER A 272 9.01 1.05 -6.53
N THR A 273 8.13 0.29 -5.88
CA THR A 273 8.10 0.14 -4.42
C THR A 273 8.65 -1.23 -4.04
N PHE A 274 9.64 -1.27 -3.16
CA PHE A 274 10.34 -2.50 -2.77
C PHE A 274 10.67 -2.52 -1.28
N ILE A 275 11.02 -3.70 -0.75
CA ILE A 275 11.62 -3.84 0.59
C ILE A 275 13.06 -4.32 0.43
N ALA A 276 14.03 -3.54 0.91
CA ALA A 276 15.41 -3.95 1.02
C ALA A 276 15.64 -4.78 2.29
N ARG A 277 16.44 -5.85 2.17
CA ARG A 277 16.86 -6.72 3.27
C ARG A 277 18.33 -6.50 3.60
N PHE A 278 18.64 -6.43 4.89
CA PHE A 278 20.00 -6.34 5.40
C PHE A 278 20.27 -7.42 6.44
N SER A 279 21.52 -7.88 6.48
CA SER A 279 22.04 -8.78 7.50
C SER A 279 21.95 -8.16 8.90
N PRO A 280 22.10 -8.95 9.98
CA PRO A 280 22.22 -8.42 11.35
C PRO A 280 23.43 -7.50 11.58
N THR A 281 24.40 -7.48 10.65
CA THR A 281 25.56 -6.57 10.66
C THR A 281 25.36 -5.32 9.80
N GLY A 282 24.20 -5.17 9.15
CA GLY A 282 23.86 -4.04 8.28
C GLY A 282 24.36 -4.13 6.84
N ALA A 283 24.87 -5.30 6.42
CA ALA A 283 25.22 -5.53 5.02
C ALA A 283 23.97 -5.70 4.16
N PHE A 284 23.90 -5.03 3.00
CA PHE A 284 22.78 -5.18 2.06
C PHE A 284 22.83 -6.55 1.37
N GLU A 285 21.72 -7.28 1.39
CA GLU A 285 21.62 -8.66 0.88
C GLU A 285 20.78 -8.75 -0.41
N GLY A 286 19.78 -7.89 -0.57
CA GLY A 286 18.83 -7.97 -1.69
C GLY A 286 17.52 -7.25 -1.42
N VAL A 287 16.53 -7.53 -2.26
CA VAL A 287 15.23 -6.84 -2.28
C VAL A 287 14.06 -7.80 -2.45
N TYR A 288 12.88 -7.34 -2.03
CA TYR A 288 11.57 -7.90 -2.38
C TYR A 288 10.84 -6.83 -3.20
N GLU A 289 10.59 -7.12 -4.48
CA GLU A 289 9.83 -6.25 -5.38
C GLU A 289 8.33 -6.44 -5.10
N LEU A 290 7.58 -5.38 -4.79
CA LEU A 290 6.17 -5.53 -4.44
C LEU A 290 5.31 -5.63 -5.71
N PRO A 291 4.35 -6.58 -5.81
CA PRO A 291 3.58 -6.84 -7.03
C PRO A 291 2.45 -5.80 -7.26
N LEU A 292 2.84 -4.53 -7.32
CA LEU A 292 2.00 -3.39 -7.64
C LEU A 292 1.75 -3.31 -9.15
N THR A 293 0.49 -3.15 -9.54
CA THR A 293 0.06 -2.93 -10.92
C THR A 293 -1.21 -2.07 -10.92
N PRO A 294 -1.62 -1.46 -12.06
CA PRO A 294 -2.84 -0.65 -12.13
C PRO A 294 -4.13 -1.39 -11.72
N ASN A 295 -4.14 -2.72 -11.82
CA ASN A 295 -5.27 -3.59 -11.43
C ASN A 295 -5.31 -3.90 -9.92
N VAL A 296 -4.35 -3.43 -9.13
CA VAL A 296 -4.37 -3.53 -7.66
C VAL A 296 -5.03 -2.26 -7.10
N ALA A 297 -6.04 -2.45 -6.27
CA ALA A 297 -6.71 -1.35 -5.60
C ALA A 297 -5.83 -0.69 -4.52
N LEU A 298 -6.25 0.48 -4.06
CA LEU A 298 -5.59 1.19 -2.97
C LEU A 298 -5.95 0.61 -1.59
N SER A 299 -4.95 0.50 -0.73
CA SER A 299 -5.06 0.07 0.66
C SER A 299 -3.97 0.78 1.46
N ARG A 300 -4.32 1.40 2.61
CA ARG A 300 -3.40 2.14 3.49
C ARG A 300 -2.07 1.41 3.74
N ARG A 301 -2.15 0.19 4.27
CA ARG A 301 -1.00 -0.65 4.62
C ARG A 301 -1.03 -1.93 3.82
N PHE A 302 -0.31 -1.92 2.70
CA PHE A 302 -0.31 -3.00 1.72
C PHE A 302 0.76 -4.09 1.97
N VAL A 303 1.64 -3.94 2.97
CA VAL A 303 2.73 -4.90 3.21
C VAL A 303 3.08 -5.02 4.70
N THR A 304 3.56 -6.19 5.10
CA THR A 304 4.08 -6.45 6.45
C THR A 304 5.23 -7.47 6.44
N VAL A 305 6.05 -7.46 7.49
CA VAL A 305 7.17 -8.38 7.75
C VAL A 305 6.74 -9.32 8.88
N SER A 306 6.96 -10.63 8.75
CA SER A 306 6.74 -11.60 9.85
C SER A 306 7.90 -11.59 10.85
N PRO A 307 7.72 -12.13 12.08
CA PRO A 307 8.83 -12.26 13.03
C PRO A 307 9.97 -13.16 12.52
N GLU A 308 9.74 -13.98 11.50
CA GLU A 308 10.72 -14.86 10.83
C GLU A 308 11.33 -14.20 9.59
N GLY A 309 10.92 -12.97 9.24
CA GLY A 309 11.42 -12.23 8.10
C GLY A 309 10.75 -12.54 6.76
N ASP A 310 9.61 -13.23 6.77
CA ASP A 310 8.78 -13.42 5.56
C ASP A 310 8.06 -12.11 5.21
N ILE A 311 7.98 -11.78 3.91
CA ILE A 311 7.29 -10.58 3.42
C ILE A 311 5.92 -10.94 2.86
N TYR A 312 4.87 -10.32 3.40
CA TYR A 312 3.48 -10.52 2.97
C TYR A 312 2.86 -9.25 2.42
N PHE A 313 2.39 -9.32 1.17
CA PHE A 313 1.73 -8.23 0.45
C PHE A 313 0.22 -8.46 0.27
N LEU A 314 -0.59 -7.41 0.44
CA LEU A 314 -2.05 -7.41 0.31
C LEU A 314 -2.47 -6.93 -1.08
N ARG A 315 -3.11 -7.81 -1.88
CA ARG A 315 -3.56 -7.51 -3.25
C ARG A 315 -5.08 -7.60 -3.41
N THR A 316 -5.76 -6.48 -3.24
CA THR A 316 -7.20 -6.34 -3.55
C THR A 316 -7.41 -6.16 -5.07
N ARG A 317 -8.29 -6.98 -5.65
CA ARG A 317 -8.69 -6.98 -7.08
C ARG A 317 -10.21 -7.18 -7.18
N LYS A 318 -10.77 -7.16 -8.39
CA LYS A 318 -12.22 -7.32 -8.61
C LYS A 318 -12.73 -8.68 -8.09
N GLY A 319 -13.67 -8.67 -7.15
CA GLY A 319 -14.23 -9.85 -6.49
C GLY A 319 -13.29 -10.73 -5.64
N VAL A 320 -12.01 -10.37 -5.48
CA VAL A 320 -10.99 -11.23 -4.86
C VAL A 320 -9.88 -10.44 -4.16
N VAL A 321 -9.41 -10.95 -3.02
CA VAL A 321 -8.27 -10.40 -2.28
C VAL A 321 -7.25 -11.50 -2.06
N ASP A 322 -6.02 -11.27 -2.51
CA ASP A 322 -4.89 -12.17 -2.29
C ASP A 322 -4.00 -11.64 -1.15
N VAL A 323 -3.43 -12.54 -0.36
CA VAL A 323 -2.20 -12.28 0.40
C VAL A 323 -1.08 -13.08 -0.26
N ILE A 324 0.02 -12.40 -0.57
CA ILE A 324 1.14 -12.91 -1.36
C ILE A 324 2.39 -12.96 -0.49
N GLY A 325 3.02 -14.12 -0.38
CA GLY A 325 4.40 -14.23 0.08
C GLY A 325 5.33 -13.78 -1.06
N VAL A 326 6.03 -12.66 -0.86
CA VAL A 326 6.80 -11.98 -1.91
C VAL A 326 8.19 -12.63 -2.10
N GLY A 327 8.62 -12.78 -3.35
CA GLY A 327 9.90 -13.39 -3.69
C GLY A 327 11.12 -12.53 -3.33
N PHE A 328 12.14 -13.14 -2.70
CA PHE A 328 13.42 -12.48 -2.45
C PHE A 328 14.34 -12.53 -3.68
N GLN A 329 14.87 -11.37 -4.07
CA GLN A 329 15.86 -11.19 -5.12
C GLN A 329 17.22 -10.79 -4.50
N PRO A 330 18.23 -11.68 -4.41
CA PRO A 330 19.54 -11.34 -3.86
C PRO A 330 20.29 -10.36 -4.77
N MET A 331 21.01 -9.40 -4.17
CA MET A 331 21.82 -8.40 -4.87
C MET A 331 23.26 -8.39 -4.37
N ARG A 332 24.16 -7.74 -5.14
CA ARG A 332 25.55 -7.54 -4.72
C ARG A 332 25.65 -6.34 -3.78
N ILE A 333 26.56 -6.41 -2.81
CA ILE A 333 26.88 -5.28 -1.91
C ILE A 333 27.28 -4.06 -2.76
N GLY A 334 26.64 -2.92 -2.51
CA GLY A 334 26.89 -1.67 -3.25
C GLY A 334 26.26 -1.59 -4.65
N GLN A 335 25.46 -2.58 -5.07
CA GLN A 335 24.70 -2.55 -6.32
C GLN A 335 23.68 -1.40 -6.29
N THR A 336 23.61 -0.64 -7.39
CA THR A 336 22.52 0.34 -7.60
C THR A 336 21.23 -0.40 -7.89
N ILE A 337 20.16 -0.02 -7.19
CA ILE A 337 18.83 -0.60 -7.35
C ILE A 337 18.12 0.11 -8.52
N ASP A 338 18.20 -0.49 -9.71
CA ASP A 338 17.38 -0.15 -10.88
C ASP A 338 16.25 -1.18 -11.00
N MET A 339 15.25 -1.03 -10.13
CA MET A 339 13.94 -1.68 -10.31
C MET A 339 13.01 -0.67 -10.98
N ARG A 340 12.33 -1.13 -12.03
CA ARG A 340 11.31 -0.38 -12.76
C ARG A 340 10.04 -1.21 -12.73
N GLY A 341 9.04 -0.74 -11.98
CA GLY A 341 7.73 -1.35 -11.96
C GLY A 341 7.03 -1.24 -13.32
N PRO A 342 5.77 -1.69 -13.43
CA PRO A 342 5.04 -1.63 -14.69
C PRO A 342 4.93 -0.18 -15.20
N SER A 343 5.54 0.09 -16.35
CA SER A 343 5.32 1.33 -17.11
C SER A 343 3.83 1.43 -17.49
N PRO A 344 3.10 2.46 -17.03
CA PRO A 344 1.70 2.61 -17.42
C PRO A 344 1.59 3.13 -18.85
N ASP A 345 0.78 2.48 -19.70
CA ASP A 345 0.52 2.95 -21.07
C ASP A 345 -0.45 4.15 -21.06
N TYR A 346 0.08 5.32 -20.69
CA TYR A 346 -0.62 6.59 -20.76
C TYR A 346 -1.05 6.97 -22.19
N ALA A 347 -0.43 6.39 -23.23
CA ALA A 347 -0.76 6.65 -24.63
C ALA A 347 -1.97 5.84 -25.13
N ALA A 348 -2.27 4.69 -24.51
CA ALA A 348 -3.55 4.00 -24.66
C ALA A 348 -4.66 4.75 -23.90
N LEU A 349 -4.41 5.13 -22.64
CA LEU A 349 -5.41 5.79 -21.78
C LEU A 349 -5.83 7.18 -22.30
N ALA A 350 -4.89 7.96 -22.85
CA ALA A 350 -5.17 9.33 -23.33
C ALA A 350 -6.09 9.42 -24.58
N LYS A 351 -6.43 8.31 -25.23
CA LYS A 351 -7.20 8.30 -26.50
C LYS A 351 -8.72 8.54 -26.33
N LEU A 352 -9.21 8.67 -25.10
CA LEU A 352 -10.65 8.69 -24.79
C LEU A 352 -11.31 10.09 -24.76
N GLY A 353 -10.56 11.19 -24.86
CA GLY A 353 -11.09 12.55 -24.70
C GLY A 353 -11.01 13.45 -25.93
N LYS A 354 -12.14 13.78 -26.58
CA LYS A 354 -12.26 15.01 -27.39
C LYS A 354 -12.56 16.18 -26.46
N GLY A 355 -11.75 17.24 -26.54
CA GLY A 355 -11.73 18.29 -25.52
C GLY A 355 -13.03 19.11 -25.42
N ALA A 356 -13.57 19.21 -24.21
CA ALA A 356 -14.59 20.19 -23.85
C ALA A 356 -13.91 21.48 -23.35
N ILE A 357 -14.31 22.63 -23.91
CA ILE A 357 -13.79 23.94 -23.49
C ILE A 357 -14.69 24.48 -22.38
N ALA A 358 -14.27 24.29 -21.12
CA ALA A 358 -14.89 24.97 -19.99
C ALA A 358 -14.40 26.42 -19.91
N ALA A 359 -15.33 27.38 -19.84
CA ALA A 359 -15.02 28.78 -19.58
C ALA A 359 -14.76 28.97 -18.07
N ILE A 360 -13.51 29.30 -17.72
CA ILE A 360 -13.02 29.32 -16.34
C ILE A 360 -12.26 30.65 -16.12
N GLY A 361 -12.62 31.41 -15.09
CA GLY A 361 -11.82 32.59 -14.67
C GLY A 361 -10.52 32.16 -13.98
N PRO A 362 -9.49 33.02 -13.89
CA PRO A 362 -8.18 32.62 -13.34
C PRO A 362 -8.29 32.00 -11.94
N VAL A 363 -7.85 30.75 -11.79
CA VAL A 363 -7.89 30.01 -10.52
C VAL A 363 -6.49 29.98 -9.92
N THR A 364 -6.36 30.24 -8.61
CA THR A 364 -5.09 30.17 -7.88
C THR A 364 -5.00 28.89 -7.04
N ARG A 365 -3.78 28.39 -6.80
CA ARG A 365 -3.52 27.23 -5.93
C ARG A 365 -4.15 27.37 -4.55
N ALA A 366 -4.04 28.55 -3.94
CA ALA A 366 -4.64 28.86 -2.63
C ALA A 366 -6.18 28.70 -2.65
N SER A 367 -6.86 29.15 -3.71
CA SER A 367 -8.32 28.97 -3.84
C SER A 367 -8.73 27.50 -4.00
N ILE A 368 -7.87 26.68 -4.61
CA ILE A 368 -8.10 25.24 -4.80
C ILE A 368 -7.93 24.49 -3.48
N THR A 369 -6.81 24.70 -2.80
CA THR A 369 -6.53 24.03 -1.51
C THR A 369 -7.53 24.48 -0.43
N GLN A 370 -7.92 25.75 -0.39
CA GLN A 370 -8.97 26.25 0.49
C GLN A 370 -10.32 25.58 0.23
N ARG A 371 -10.75 25.46 -1.05
CA ARG A 371 -11.99 24.75 -1.39
C ARG A 371 -11.91 23.27 -1.02
N GLY A 372 -10.80 22.58 -1.32
CA GLY A 372 -10.60 21.18 -0.94
C GLY A 372 -10.72 20.97 0.57
N LEU A 373 -9.97 21.75 1.36
CA LEU A 373 -9.97 21.68 2.83
C LEU A 373 -11.35 22.00 3.42
N ALA A 374 -12.14 22.87 2.78
CA ALA A 374 -13.50 23.19 3.23
C ALA A 374 -14.47 22.00 3.14
N PHE A 375 -14.31 21.09 2.17
CA PHE A 375 -15.11 19.85 2.10
C PHE A 375 -14.68 18.80 3.15
N GLU A 376 -13.39 18.73 3.46
CA GLU A 376 -12.83 17.82 4.48
C GLU A 376 -13.21 18.26 5.91
N ALA A 377 -13.03 19.55 6.20
CA ALA A 377 -13.31 20.14 7.50
C ALA A 377 -14.80 20.46 7.75
N PHE A 378 -15.71 20.16 6.81
CA PHE A 378 -17.13 20.47 6.98
C PHE A 378 -17.77 19.57 8.06
N THR A 379 -18.11 20.17 9.20
CA THR A 379 -18.84 19.49 10.29
C THR A 379 -20.35 19.77 10.17
N TRP A 380 -21.17 18.73 10.27
CA TRP A 380 -22.62 18.82 10.11
C TRP A 380 -23.39 17.77 10.93
N ARG A 381 -24.67 18.06 11.21
CA ARG A 381 -25.54 17.21 12.03
C ARG A 381 -26.15 16.08 11.18
N LEU A 382 -25.84 14.83 11.50
CA LEU A 382 -26.46 13.66 10.87
C LEU A 382 -27.86 13.42 11.45
N THR A 383 -28.86 14.09 10.90
CA THR A 383 -30.28 13.92 11.31
C THR A 383 -30.81 12.52 10.92
N PRO A 384 -31.87 12.00 11.58
CA PRO A 384 -32.52 10.76 11.17
C PRO A 384 -33.02 10.77 9.71
N ALA A 385 -33.52 11.92 9.23
CA ALA A 385 -33.96 12.08 7.83
C ALA A 385 -32.79 11.90 6.86
N THR A 386 -31.65 12.56 7.12
CA THR A 386 -30.43 12.47 6.30
C THR A 386 -29.71 11.12 6.42
N TYR A 387 -29.90 10.40 7.54
CA TYR A 387 -29.36 9.04 7.77
C TYR A 387 -30.12 7.98 6.97
N GLY A 388 -31.44 8.18 6.79
CA GLY A 388 -32.33 7.31 6.04
C GLY A 388 -32.59 5.95 6.71
N PRO A 389 -33.44 5.10 6.08
CA PRO A 389 -33.52 3.69 6.44
C PRO A 389 -32.16 3.00 6.20
N ASP A 390 -31.87 1.93 6.95
CA ASP A 390 -30.64 1.16 6.72
C ASP A 390 -30.66 0.49 5.34
N PRO A 391 -29.67 0.77 4.47
CA PRO A 391 -29.69 0.32 3.09
C PRO A 391 -28.95 -1.01 2.91
N ASP A 392 -28.87 -1.50 1.68
CA ASP A 392 -28.18 -2.74 1.31
C ASP A 392 -26.65 -2.68 1.55
N ALA A 393 -26.24 -3.04 2.76
CA ALA A 393 -24.84 -3.13 3.18
C ALA A 393 -23.98 -4.09 2.32
N GLN A 394 -24.59 -4.98 1.53
CA GLN A 394 -23.90 -5.93 0.67
C GLN A 394 -23.72 -5.44 -0.78
N CYS A 395 -24.39 -4.36 -1.19
CA CYS A 395 -24.51 -3.93 -2.59
C CYS A 395 -25.02 -5.06 -3.54
N SER A 396 -25.70 -6.08 -3.02
CA SER A 396 -26.02 -7.32 -3.74
C SER A 396 -27.45 -7.37 -4.31
N GLY A 397 -28.37 -6.57 -3.76
CA GLY A 397 -29.80 -6.57 -4.12
C GLY A 397 -30.18 -5.69 -5.31
N PHE A 398 -31.50 -5.53 -5.53
CA PHE A 398 -32.04 -4.63 -6.55
C PHE A 398 -31.90 -3.14 -6.17
N ASN A 399 -31.98 -2.83 -4.87
CA ASN A 399 -31.85 -1.50 -4.30
C ASN A 399 -30.42 -1.27 -3.77
N ARG A 400 -29.41 -1.47 -4.62
CA ARG A 400 -28.01 -1.23 -4.26
C ARG A 400 -27.85 0.22 -3.79
N ILE A 401 -27.65 0.37 -2.48
CA ILE A 401 -27.13 1.56 -1.82
C ILE A 401 -26.36 1.00 -0.63
N ARG A 402 -25.11 1.43 -0.46
CA ARG A 402 -24.43 1.27 0.82
C ARG A 402 -24.19 2.64 1.43
N ARG A 403 -24.57 2.83 2.69
CA ARG A 403 -24.26 4.04 3.45
C ARG A 403 -22.72 4.12 3.63
N PRO A 404 -22.09 5.30 3.48
CA PRO A 404 -20.73 5.53 3.93
C PRO A 404 -20.45 4.97 5.33
N GLY A 405 -19.32 4.28 5.51
CA GLY A 405 -19.02 3.60 6.77
C GLY A 405 -18.91 4.56 7.94
N TYR A 406 -18.28 5.73 7.75
CA TYR A 406 -18.14 6.77 8.78
C TYR A 406 -19.47 7.35 9.31
N LEU A 407 -20.61 7.05 8.68
CA LEU A 407 -21.94 7.46 9.15
C LEU A 407 -22.66 6.37 9.97
N ILE A 408 -22.22 5.11 9.92
CA ILE A 408 -22.95 3.97 10.50
C ILE A 408 -23.08 4.13 12.02
N GLY A 409 -24.32 4.03 12.53
CA GLY A 409 -24.62 4.20 13.95
C GLY A 409 -24.46 5.63 14.49
N ARG A 410 -24.07 6.61 13.67
CA ARG A 410 -23.85 8.02 14.09
C ARG A 410 -25.10 8.90 13.92
N ALA A 411 -26.27 8.30 13.77
CA ALA A 411 -27.55 9.03 13.66
C ALA A 411 -27.78 9.87 14.93
N GLY A 412 -28.11 11.16 14.75
CA GLY A 412 -28.22 12.11 15.85
C GLY A 412 -26.88 12.59 16.42
N GLN A 413 -25.77 12.48 15.67
CA GLN A 413 -24.45 12.99 16.04
C GLN A 413 -23.94 14.02 15.03
N ASP A 414 -22.85 14.71 15.37
CA ASP A 414 -22.13 15.62 14.47
C ASP A 414 -21.00 14.84 13.79
N VAL A 415 -20.88 14.98 12.48
CA VAL A 415 -19.90 14.26 11.65
C VAL A 415 -19.09 15.23 10.80
N ARG A 416 -17.81 14.92 10.58
CA ARG A 416 -16.85 15.71 9.78
C ARG A 416 -16.58 15.08 8.42
N GLY A 417 -16.57 15.92 7.39
CA GLY A 417 -16.37 15.56 5.99
C GLY A 417 -17.69 15.43 5.24
N VAL A 418 -17.71 15.94 4.01
CA VAL A 418 -18.79 15.68 3.05
C VAL A 418 -18.79 14.19 2.68
N PRO A 419 -19.92 13.48 2.69
CA PRO A 419 -19.99 12.07 2.36
C PRO A 419 -19.70 11.80 0.89
N TYR A 420 -19.09 10.64 0.63
CA TYR A 420 -18.93 10.09 -0.70
C TYR A 420 -20.31 9.70 -1.26
N CYS A 421 -20.55 10.06 -2.51
CA CYS A 421 -21.75 9.70 -3.27
C CYS A 421 -21.35 9.46 -4.72
N TRP A 422 -21.40 8.20 -5.16
CA TRP A 422 -21.11 7.88 -6.57
C TRP A 422 -22.04 8.66 -7.51
N GLY A 423 -21.45 9.40 -8.45
CA GLY A 423 -22.14 10.24 -9.42
C GLY A 423 -22.82 11.49 -8.86
N CYS A 424 -22.69 11.81 -7.56
CA CYS A 424 -23.14 13.12 -7.09
C CYS A 424 -22.19 14.21 -7.58
N GLN A 425 -22.75 15.25 -8.19
CA GLN A 425 -22.07 16.51 -8.43
C GLN A 425 -22.60 17.62 -7.52
N GLY A 426 -21.72 18.57 -7.17
CA GLY A 426 -22.12 19.80 -6.48
C GLY A 426 -20.98 20.50 -5.75
N SER A 427 -21.29 21.71 -5.29
CA SER A 427 -20.46 22.54 -4.42
C SER A 427 -20.85 22.39 -2.95
N LEU A 428 -19.96 22.75 -2.03
CA LEU A 428 -20.21 22.68 -0.59
C LEU A 428 -21.49 23.43 -0.12
N PRO A 429 -21.84 24.63 -0.64
CA PRO A 429 -23.13 25.26 -0.36
C PRO A 429 -24.34 24.45 -0.83
N GLN A 430 -24.25 23.77 -1.99
CA GLN A 430 -25.33 22.91 -2.49
C GLN A 430 -25.49 21.64 -1.64
N PHE A 431 -24.38 21.06 -1.14
CA PHE A 431 -24.42 19.98 -0.16
C PHE A 431 -25.15 20.43 1.12
N ALA A 432 -24.68 21.50 1.75
CA ALA A 432 -25.26 22.04 2.98
C ALA A 432 -26.75 22.36 2.83
N ALA A 433 -27.14 23.02 1.72
CA ALA A 433 -28.53 23.38 1.42
C ALA A 433 -29.42 22.21 0.97
N ARG A 434 -28.90 20.98 0.80
CA ARG A 434 -29.70 19.77 0.57
C ARG A 434 -29.79 18.92 1.85
N VAL A 435 -28.71 18.79 2.61
CA VAL A 435 -28.70 18.15 3.94
C VAL A 435 -29.65 18.86 4.90
N SER A 436 -29.68 20.19 4.93
CA SER A 436 -30.62 20.97 5.75
C SER A 436 -32.10 20.78 5.39
N ARG A 437 -32.40 20.22 4.21
CA ARG A 437 -33.74 19.83 3.74
C ARG A 437 -34.00 18.32 3.82
N GLY A 438 -33.15 17.56 4.52
CA GLY A 438 -33.36 16.13 4.77
C GLY A 438 -32.95 15.19 3.64
N ALA A 439 -32.15 15.63 2.65
CA ALA A 439 -31.64 14.75 1.60
C ALA A 439 -30.72 13.64 2.16
N LEU A 440 -30.74 12.44 1.57
CA LEU A 440 -29.96 11.31 2.06
C LEU A 440 -28.45 11.54 1.91
N ALA A 441 -27.68 11.19 2.95
CA ALA A 441 -26.25 11.46 3.01
C ALA A 441 -25.41 10.30 2.43
N GLY A 442 -24.89 10.50 1.22
CA GLY A 442 -23.90 9.62 0.59
C GLY A 442 -24.44 8.31 0.02
N ASN A 443 -23.66 7.72 -0.89
CA ASN A 443 -23.78 6.33 -1.32
C ASN A 443 -22.40 5.81 -1.76
N VAL A 444 -22.08 4.57 -1.38
CA VAL A 444 -20.83 3.86 -1.74
C VAL A 444 -20.97 3.02 -3.01
N CYS A 445 -22.19 2.64 -3.36
CA CYS A 445 -22.54 1.87 -4.55
C CYS A 445 -23.97 2.24 -4.98
N THR A 446 -24.27 2.27 -6.28
CA THR A 446 -25.65 2.22 -6.79
C THR A 446 -25.80 1.14 -7.86
N ARG A 447 -26.97 1.02 -8.49
CA ARG A 447 -27.23 0.01 -9.51
C ARG A 447 -26.71 0.38 -10.89
N ASN A 448 -27.09 1.55 -11.42
CA ASN A 448 -26.83 2.00 -12.80
C ASN A 448 -26.88 3.54 -12.98
N ASP A 449 -27.41 4.31 -12.02
CA ASP A 449 -27.61 5.76 -12.14
C ASP A 449 -27.20 6.51 -10.85
N PRO A 450 -26.73 7.77 -10.95
CA PRO A 450 -26.58 8.67 -9.81
C PRO A 450 -27.93 8.95 -9.14
N ARG A 451 -28.01 8.78 -7.81
CA ARG A 451 -29.26 8.95 -7.06
C ARG A 451 -29.59 10.40 -6.77
N TYR A 452 -30.66 10.92 -7.37
CA TYR A 452 -31.11 12.31 -7.19
C TYR A 452 -31.64 12.64 -5.78
N ASP A 453 -32.03 11.64 -4.98
CA ASP A 453 -32.45 11.81 -3.58
C ASP A 453 -31.27 11.84 -2.58
N VAL A 454 -30.10 11.41 -3.03
CA VAL A 454 -28.83 11.40 -2.27
C VAL A 454 -28.03 12.68 -2.55
N VAL A 455 -27.22 13.09 -1.58
CA VAL A 455 -26.25 14.19 -1.72
C VAL A 455 -24.90 13.85 -1.09
N GLY A 456 -23.83 14.36 -1.69
CA GLY A 456 -22.42 14.11 -1.39
C GLY A 456 -21.58 14.54 -2.59
N VAL A 457 -20.38 13.97 -2.75
CA VAL A 457 -19.54 14.08 -3.96
C VAL A 457 -18.84 12.74 -4.24
N ASP A 458 -18.51 12.46 -5.50
CA ASP A 458 -17.52 11.43 -5.84
C ASP A 458 -16.11 12.05 -5.89
N CYS A 459 -15.10 11.23 -6.16
CA CYS A 459 -13.70 11.66 -6.24
C CYS A 459 -13.47 12.79 -7.27
N SER A 460 -14.11 12.67 -8.42
CA SER A 460 -13.91 13.52 -9.59
C SER A 460 -14.77 14.77 -9.58
N SER A 461 -15.98 14.69 -9.00
CA SER A 461 -16.80 15.87 -8.72
C SER A 461 -16.23 16.69 -7.55
N PHE A 462 -15.63 16.05 -6.54
CA PHE A 462 -14.83 16.74 -5.50
C PHE A 462 -13.66 17.53 -6.11
N VAL A 463 -12.81 16.89 -6.92
CA VAL A 463 -11.67 17.57 -7.56
C VAL A 463 -12.13 18.66 -8.55
N SER A 464 -13.20 18.43 -9.30
CA SER A 464 -13.84 19.45 -10.14
C SER A 464 -14.27 20.68 -9.33
N ALA A 465 -14.95 20.48 -8.19
CA ALA A 465 -15.38 21.55 -7.28
C ALA A 465 -14.20 22.25 -6.60
N ALA A 466 -13.12 21.53 -6.25
CA ALA A 466 -11.88 22.12 -5.74
C ALA A 466 -11.21 23.01 -6.79
N TRP A 467 -11.16 22.59 -8.06
CA TRP A 467 -10.74 23.43 -9.20
C TRP A 467 -11.70 24.58 -9.52
N GLY A 468 -12.88 24.63 -8.89
CA GLY A 468 -13.85 25.72 -9.05
C GLY A 468 -14.72 25.59 -10.31
N LEU A 469 -14.77 24.38 -10.90
CA LEU A 469 -15.60 24.09 -12.06
C LEU A 469 -17.08 24.08 -11.70
N SER A 470 -17.91 24.68 -12.54
CA SER A 470 -19.37 24.56 -12.50
C SER A 470 -19.89 23.26 -13.11
N THR A 471 -19.02 22.49 -13.76
CA THR A 471 -19.30 21.22 -14.44
C THR A 471 -18.42 20.12 -13.86
N HIS A 472 -19.01 18.96 -13.62
CA HIS A 472 -18.30 17.74 -13.23
C HIS A 472 -17.54 17.15 -14.42
N PHE A 473 -16.25 16.87 -14.22
CA PHE A 473 -15.44 16.06 -15.13
C PHE A 473 -15.08 14.75 -14.44
N THR A 474 -15.36 13.62 -15.09
CA THR A 474 -15.02 12.29 -14.55
C THR A 474 -13.51 12.00 -14.64
N THR A 475 -13.00 10.98 -13.96
CA THR A 475 -11.55 10.66 -13.95
C THR A 475 -11.02 10.30 -15.34
N ALA A 476 -11.86 9.68 -16.18
CA ALA A 476 -11.58 9.46 -17.60
C ALA A 476 -11.58 10.77 -18.43
N ALA A 477 -12.37 11.77 -18.04
CA ALA A 477 -12.46 13.06 -18.73
C ALA A 477 -11.39 14.09 -18.28
N ILE A 478 -10.83 13.98 -17.07
CA ILE A 478 -9.83 14.91 -16.51
C ILE A 478 -8.60 15.14 -17.43
N PRO A 479 -8.03 14.13 -18.10
CA PRO A 479 -6.96 14.34 -19.11
C PRO A 479 -7.33 15.32 -20.24
N SER A 480 -8.62 15.54 -20.52
CA SER A 480 -9.06 16.53 -21.51
C SER A 480 -8.92 17.99 -21.04
N ILE A 481 -8.85 18.25 -19.73
CA ILE A 481 -8.72 19.59 -19.12
C ILE A 481 -7.42 19.80 -18.31
N ALA A 482 -6.65 18.75 -18.04
CA ALA A 482 -5.38 18.79 -17.30
C ALA A 482 -4.19 18.31 -18.15
N ALA A 483 -3.03 18.96 -18.01
CA ALA A 483 -1.76 18.52 -18.61
C ALA A 483 -1.13 17.39 -17.77
N LEU A 484 -0.40 16.46 -18.40
CA LEU A 484 0.43 15.47 -17.71
C LEU A 484 1.74 16.14 -17.29
N LEU A 485 2.04 16.15 -15.99
CA LEU A 485 3.36 16.56 -15.49
C LEU A 485 4.36 15.48 -15.89
N GLN A 486 5.41 15.88 -16.62
CA GLN A 486 6.41 14.93 -17.11
C GLN A 486 7.29 14.41 -15.99
N ASN A 487 7.56 15.20 -14.95
CA ASN A 487 8.29 14.78 -13.77
C ASN A 487 7.31 14.67 -12.58
N PRO A 488 7.15 13.50 -11.92
CA PRO A 488 6.30 13.37 -10.74
C PRO A 488 6.71 14.31 -9.60
N TRP A 489 7.98 14.71 -9.55
CA TRP A 489 8.51 15.65 -8.55
C TRP A 489 8.15 17.12 -8.82
N ASP A 490 7.51 17.45 -9.95
CA ASP A 490 7.00 18.79 -10.25
C ASP A 490 5.62 19.06 -9.64
N LEU A 491 5.02 18.08 -8.95
CA LEU A 491 3.72 18.19 -8.27
C LEU A 491 3.71 19.37 -7.28
N LYS A 492 2.68 20.23 -7.40
CA LYS A 492 2.45 21.39 -6.55
C LYS A 492 1.02 21.35 -5.96
N PRO A 493 0.76 21.96 -4.79
CA PRO A 493 -0.56 21.94 -4.17
C PRO A 493 -1.68 22.44 -5.11
N GLY A 494 -2.77 21.67 -5.22
CA GLY A 494 -3.87 21.92 -6.16
C GLY A 494 -3.74 21.26 -7.53
N ASP A 495 -2.60 20.63 -7.85
CA ASP A 495 -2.53 19.60 -8.90
C ASP A 495 -3.31 18.34 -8.45
N ALA A 496 -3.49 17.36 -9.34
CA ALA A 496 -4.18 16.10 -9.03
C ALA A 496 -3.32 14.87 -9.32
N LEU A 497 -3.63 13.77 -8.64
CA LEU A 497 -3.19 12.41 -8.96
C LEU A 497 -4.40 11.64 -9.50
N ASN A 498 -4.43 11.37 -10.80
CA ASN A 498 -5.60 10.86 -11.53
C ASN A 498 -5.34 9.48 -12.12
N LYS A 499 -6.16 8.48 -11.78
CA LYS A 499 -6.17 7.14 -12.36
C LYS A 499 -7.40 7.04 -13.28
N PRO A 500 -7.26 7.24 -14.62
CA PRO A 500 -8.39 7.37 -15.53
C PRO A 500 -9.35 6.17 -15.49
N GLY A 501 -10.64 6.45 -15.39
CA GLY A 501 -11.70 5.46 -15.25
C GLY A 501 -11.83 4.84 -13.85
N SER A 502 -11.12 5.35 -12.82
CA SER A 502 -11.16 4.75 -11.46
C SER A 502 -11.09 5.74 -10.29
N HIS A 503 -10.10 6.64 -10.18
CA HIS A 503 -10.03 7.53 -9.00
C HIS A 503 -9.24 8.81 -9.30
N VAL A 504 -9.49 9.86 -8.52
CA VAL A 504 -8.68 11.07 -8.54
C VAL A 504 -8.57 11.71 -7.15
N MET A 505 -7.37 12.17 -6.84
CA MET A 505 -7.00 12.81 -5.59
C MET A 505 -6.48 14.22 -5.86
N LEU A 506 -6.75 15.17 -4.98
CA LEU A 506 -6.18 16.51 -4.99
C LEU A 506 -4.87 16.51 -4.19
N PHE A 507 -3.74 16.81 -4.84
CA PHE A 507 -2.44 16.85 -4.18
C PHE A 507 -2.29 18.11 -3.31
N MET A 508 -1.83 17.93 -2.08
CA MET A 508 -1.73 19.00 -1.06
C MET A 508 -0.29 19.40 -0.74
N GLY A 509 0.68 18.50 -0.93
CA GLY A 509 2.09 18.73 -0.64
C GLY A 509 2.86 17.42 -0.44
N PHE A 510 4.16 17.54 -0.20
CA PHE A 510 4.99 16.43 0.25
C PHE A 510 5.17 16.50 1.77
N THR A 511 5.07 15.37 2.46
CA THR A 511 5.53 15.23 3.85
C THR A 511 7.06 15.32 3.92
N ALA A 512 7.63 15.45 5.12
CA ALA A 512 9.08 15.53 5.31
C ALA A 512 9.84 14.27 4.83
N ASP A 513 9.20 13.10 4.83
CA ASP A 513 9.73 11.84 4.26
C ASP A 513 9.40 11.64 2.76
N ARG A 514 8.75 12.63 2.13
CA ARG A 514 8.39 12.69 0.69
C ARG A 514 7.26 11.74 0.25
N LYS A 515 6.43 11.26 1.18
CA LYS A 515 5.10 10.73 0.85
C LYS A 515 4.22 11.86 0.28
N ALA A 516 3.26 11.52 -0.57
CA ALA A 516 2.30 12.45 -1.13
C ALA A 516 1.12 12.64 -0.17
N GLU A 517 0.90 13.86 0.31
CA GLU A 517 -0.32 14.22 1.04
C GLU A 517 -1.41 14.62 0.04
N VAL A 518 -2.62 14.08 0.25
CA VAL A 518 -3.76 14.28 -0.64
C VAL A 518 -5.05 14.57 0.13
N LEU A 519 -5.97 15.28 -0.52
CA LEU A 519 -7.39 15.22 -0.23
C LEU A 519 -8.08 14.36 -1.29
N GLU A 520 -9.00 13.50 -0.89
CA GLU A 520 -9.77 12.66 -1.80
C GLU A 520 -11.19 12.43 -1.25
N ALA A 521 -12.11 12.03 -2.13
CA ALA A 521 -13.37 11.41 -1.72
C ALA A 521 -13.35 9.94 -2.14
N SER A 522 -13.35 8.99 -1.20
CA SER A 522 -13.31 7.57 -1.56
C SER A 522 -14.06 6.64 -0.59
N PRO A 523 -14.65 5.52 -1.08
CA PRO A 523 -15.29 4.53 -0.22
C PRO A 523 -14.33 3.80 0.71
N GLY A 524 -13.13 3.46 0.23
CA GLY A 524 -12.11 2.71 0.96
C GLY A 524 -11.23 3.60 1.83
N GLY A 525 -10.26 4.27 1.21
CA GLY A 525 -9.21 5.04 1.89
C GLY A 525 -9.70 6.17 2.80
N CYS A 526 -10.88 6.72 2.53
CA CYS A 526 -11.55 7.72 3.37
C CYS A 526 -12.83 7.22 4.07
N ASN A 527 -13.14 5.92 4.02
CA ASN A 527 -14.33 5.32 4.65
C ASN A 527 -15.67 5.98 4.23
N GLY A 528 -15.74 6.43 2.97
CA GLY A 528 -16.94 7.01 2.37
C GLY A 528 -17.16 8.50 2.64
N ARG A 529 -16.11 9.30 2.81
CA ARG A 529 -16.17 10.78 2.83
C ARG A 529 -15.06 11.42 2.02
N VAL A 530 -15.13 12.74 1.87
CA VAL A 530 -13.95 13.57 1.67
C VAL A 530 -13.10 13.50 2.94
N CYS A 531 -11.84 13.09 2.80
CA CYS A 531 -10.86 13.11 3.90
C CYS A 531 -9.46 13.48 3.39
N ARG A 532 -8.49 13.49 4.31
CA ARG A 532 -7.07 13.71 4.02
C ARG A 532 -6.27 12.46 4.33
N ASN A 533 -5.37 12.10 3.42
CA ASN A 533 -4.57 10.88 3.47
C ASN A 533 -3.13 11.16 3.02
N VAL A 534 -2.20 10.30 3.43
CA VAL A 534 -0.80 10.31 2.99
C VAL A 534 -0.45 8.96 2.37
N TYR A 535 0.28 8.96 1.25
CA TYR A 535 0.64 7.75 0.50
C TYR A 535 2.09 7.78 -0.02
N PRO A 536 2.83 6.66 -0.01
CA PRO A 536 4.08 6.52 -0.79
C PRO A 536 3.80 6.77 -2.28
N LEU A 537 4.58 7.63 -2.94
CA LEU A 537 4.25 8.16 -4.27
C LEU A 537 4.48 7.14 -5.40
N ALA A 538 5.57 6.38 -5.40
CA ALA A 538 5.76 5.28 -6.36
C ALA A 538 4.58 4.30 -6.29
N SER A 539 4.11 4.01 -5.08
CA SER A 539 2.99 3.08 -4.87
C SER A 539 1.66 3.54 -5.48
N LEU A 540 1.51 4.85 -5.76
CA LEU A 540 0.41 5.39 -6.56
C LEU A 540 0.72 5.32 -8.07
N LEU A 541 1.93 5.71 -8.49
CA LEU A 541 2.35 5.66 -9.90
C LEU A 541 2.26 4.23 -10.47
N GLU A 542 2.69 3.21 -9.73
CA GLU A 542 2.59 1.78 -10.08
C GLU A 542 1.15 1.27 -10.13
N ARG A 543 0.24 1.90 -9.37
CA ARG A 543 -1.22 1.69 -9.44
C ARG A 543 -1.89 2.50 -10.56
N GLY A 544 -1.11 3.17 -11.42
CA GLY A 544 -1.59 3.88 -12.62
C GLY A 544 -2.11 5.30 -12.37
N TYR A 545 -1.73 5.94 -11.25
CA TYR A 545 -2.07 7.34 -11.00
C TYR A 545 -1.13 8.30 -11.76
N GLU A 546 -1.72 9.24 -12.49
CA GLU A 546 -1.05 10.26 -13.29
C GLU A 546 -0.92 11.58 -12.52
N PRO A 547 0.27 12.22 -12.44
CA PRO A 547 0.40 13.57 -11.94
C PRO A 547 -0.15 14.58 -12.99
N ARG A 548 -1.28 15.22 -12.70
CA ARG A 548 -2.06 16.06 -13.63
C ARG A 548 -2.20 17.50 -13.12
N ARG A 549 -1.79 18.49 -13.93
CA ARG A 549 -1.98 19.93 -13.64
C ARG A 549 -3.13 20.53 -14.44
N PHE A 550 -4.10 21.12 -13.75
CA PHE A 550 -5.25 21.80 -14.34
C PHE A 550 -4.83 22.98 -15.23
N ARG A 551 -5.34 23.10 -16.46
CA ARG A 551 -4.81 24.09 -17.43
C ARG A 551 -5.28 25.53 -17.25
N ALA A 552 -6.34 25.78 -16.46
CA ALA A 552 -6.78 27.13 -16.10
C ALA A 552 -6.20 27.64 -14.76
N LEU A 553 -5.18 26.93 -14.25
CA LEU A 553 -4.44 27.31 -13.06
C LEU A 553 -3.42 28.41 -13.38
N ALA A 554 -3.57 29.56 -12.73
CA ALA A 554 -2.49 30.54 -12.65
C ALA A 554 -1.44 30.03 -11.66
N ASP A 555 -0.22 29.82 -12.15
CA ASP A 555 0.95 29.34 -11.41
C ASP A 555 1.82 30.52 -10.92
#